data_AF-A0AAX4HQS1-F1
#
_entry.id   AF-A0AAX4HQS1-F1
#
_cell.length_a   1.000
_cell.length_b   1.000
_cell.length_c   1.000
_cell.angle_alpha   90.00
_cell.angle_beta   90.00
_cell.angle_gamma   90.00
#
_symmetry.space_group_name_H-M   'P 1'
#
loop_
_entity.id
_entity.type
_entity.pdbx_description
1 polymer ?
#
loop_
_entity_poly.entity_id
_entity_poly.type
_entity_poly.pdbx_seq_one_letter_code
_entity_poly.pdbx_strand_id
1 'polypeptide(L)'
;MAQLLSGKRKFTDKMCVRLGTKLGFNPAKIKSLTKTKVMKENFKSFGRMEADAFKVISDWHYYAILELTQCDDFKGSPLWISRVLGLSFAETLDAIERLKRLNYLEITPEGKWIDRLGDFNNLGNEFMAPAFTEHQRQVVKKALEALDKTSYEKRVQSSMTVAVSKKRVAEAKSMILNFIEELNDHLRTGDSKDEVYNISVSLYPLTTIGDSHE
;
A
#
# COMPACT_ATOMS: atom_id res chain seq x y z
N MET A 1 -22.81 -10.42 -16.29
CA MET A 1 -21.34 -10.52 -16.46
C MET A 1 -20.92 -11.34 -17.69
N ALA A 2 -21.53 -12.50 -17.96
CA ALA A 2 -21.13 -13.38 -19.09
C ALA A 2 -21.28 -12.77 -20.51
N GLN A 3 -22.25 -11.87 -20.74
CA GLN A 3 -22.40 -11.20 -22.05
C GLN A 3 -21.40 -10.04 -22.29
N LEU A 4 -20.73 -9.55 -21.24
CA LEU A 4 -19.71 -8.50 -21.32
C LEU A 4 -18.31 -9.07 -21.63
N LEU A 5 -18.02 -10.28 -21.15
CA LEU A 5 -16.76 -10.99 -21.38
C LEU A 5 -16.68 -11.72 -22.73
N SER A 6 -17.82 -11.87 -23.42
CA SER A 6 -17.91 -12.55 -24.72
C SER A 6 -17.63 -11.65 -25.94
N GLY A 7 -17.18 -10.41 -25.73
CA GLY A 7 -16.81 -9.48 -26.81
C GLY A 7 -17.99 -8.89 -27.61
N LYS A 8 -19.24 -9.21 -27.25
CA LYS A 8 -20.44 -8.79 -28.02
C LYS A 8 -20.86 -7.33 -27.79
N ARG A 9 -20.32 -6.63 -26.79
CA ARG A 9 -20.51 -5.19 -26.54
C ARG A 9 -19.16 -4.47 -26.47
N LYS A 10 -18.98 -3.43 -27.28
CA LYS A 10 -17.81 -2.53 -27.18
C LYS A 10 -17.85 -1.79 -25.83
N PHE A 11 -16.75 -1.82 -25.08
CA PHE A 11 -16.61 -1.03 -23.86
C PHE A 11 -16.71 0.46 -24.18
N THR A 12 -17.44 1.22 -23.37
CA THR A 12 -17.45 2.68 -23.46
C THR A 12 -16.21 3.25 -22.76
N ASP A 13 -15.69 4.39 -23.23
CA ASP A 13 -14.51 5.03 -22.64
C ASP A 13 -14.65 5.23 -21.11
N LYS A 14 -15.86 5.55 -20.62
CA LYS A 14 -16.17 5.67 -19.19
C LYS A 14 -16.02 4.36 -18.41
N MET A 15 -16.39 3.23 -19.01
CA MET A 15 -16.21 1.91 -18.39
C MET A 15 -14.74 1.48 -18.40
N CYS A 16 -13.98 1.79 -19.47
CA CYS A 16 -12.54 1.51 -19.53
C CYS A 16 -11.77 2.28 -18.45
N VAL A 17 -12.11 3.55 -18.23
CA VAL A 17 -11.51 4.36 -17.16
C VAL A 17 -11.86 3.78 -15.79
N ARG A 18 -13.16 3.52 -15.53
CA ARG A 18 -13.61 2.99 -14.23
C ARG A 18 -13.01 1.61 -13.90
N LEU A 19 -12.94 0.72 -14.87
CA LEU A 19 -12.35 -0.61 -14.69
C LEU A 19 -10.83 -0.52 -14.60
N GLY A 20 -10.18 0.30 -15.43
CA GLY A 20 -8.73 0.48 -15.40
C GLY A 20 -8.23 1.02 -14.06
N THR A 21 -8.95 1.99 -13.46
CA THR A 21 -8.63 2.49 -12.12
C THR A 21 -8.84 1.43 -11.05
N LYS A 22 -9.93 0.66 -11.11
CA LYS A 22 -10.17 -0.45 -10.16
C LYS A 22 -9.17 -1.60 -10.30
N LEU A 23 -8.56 -1.75 -11.48
CA LEU A 23 -7.56 -2.78 -11.79
C LEU A 23 -6.12 -2.26 -11.63
N GLY A 24 -5.92 -1.02 -11.16
CA GLY A 24 -4.58 -0.46 -10.91
C GLY A 24 -3.78 -0.10 -12.16
N PHE A 25 -4.41 0.06 -13.34
CA PHE A 25 -3.70 0.46 -14.55
C PHE A 25 -3.32 1.95 -14.54
N ASN A 26 -2.11 2.24 -15.03
CA ASN A 26 -1.63 3.61 -15.22
C ASN A 26 -2.39 4.33 -16.36
N PRO A 27 -2.64 5.65 -16.25
CA PRO A 27 -3.26 6.50 -17.28
C PRO A 27 -2.69 6.37 -18.68
N ALA A 28 -1.39 6.13 -18.88
CA ALA A 28 -0.83 5.93 -20.21
C ALA A 28 -1.44 4.69 -20.88
N LYS A 29 -1.65 3.62 -20.09
CA LYS A 29 -2.28 2.38 -20.54
C LYS A 29 -3.80 2.57 -20.69
N ILE A 30 -4.47 3.27 -19.78
CA ILE A 30 -5.91 3.57 -19.91
C ILE A 30 -6.18 4.49 -21.12
N LYS A 31 -5.34 5.49 -21.35
CA LYS A 31 -5.39 6.41 -22.51
C LYS A 31 -5.14 5.66 -23.82
N SER A 32 -4.26 4.66 -23.84
CA SER A 32 -4.09 3.78 -25.00
C SER A 32 -5.36 2.97 -25.32
N LEU A 33 -6.23 2.76 -24.32
CA LEU A 33 -7.46 1.99 -24.43
C LEU A 33 -8.71 2.84 -24.75
N THR A 34 -8.61 4.18 -24.80
CA THR A 34 -9.75 5.10 -25.01
C THR A 34 -9.46 6.17 -26.06
N LYS A 35 -10.40 6.43 -26.99
CA LYS A 35 -10.13 7.23 -28.21
C LYS A 35 -10.75 8.64 -28.28
N THR A 36 -11.48 9.15 -27.27
CA THR A 36 -12.40 10.30 -27.50
C THR A 36 -12.24 11.54 -26.61
N LYS A 37 -12.55 12.71 -27.20
CA LYS A 37 -12.41 14.12 -26.75
C LYS A 37 -13.18 14.54 -25.47
N VAL A 38 -13.85 13.63 -24.75
CA VAL A 38 -14.64 13.87 -23.50
C VAL A 38 -13.73 14.11 -22.27
N MET A 39 -12.46 14.44 -22.51
CA MET A 39 -11.36 14.20 -21.58
C MET A 39 -11.01 15.36 -20.65
N LYS A 40 -11.33 16.64 -20.92
CA LYS A 40 -10.67 17.76 -20.19
C LYS A 40 -11.02 17.89 -18.70
N GLU A 41 -12.29 17.80 -18.31
CA GLU A 41 -12.70 17.89 -16.89
C GLU A 41 -12.46 16.57 -16.15
N ASN A 42 -12.75 15.44 -16.82
CA ASN A 42 -12.42 14.12 -16.32
C ASN A 42 -10.90 13.96 -16.12
N PHE A 43 -10.03 14.58 -16.93
CA PHE A 43 -8.57 14.52 -16.76
C PHE A 43 -8.08 15.21 -15.49
N LYS A 44 -8.65 16.37 -15.11
CA LYS A 44 -8.24 17.04 -13.87
C LYS A 44 -8.65 16.22 -12.66
N SER A 45 -9.88 15.70 -12.65
CA SER A 45 -10.34 14.79 -11.61
C SER A 45 -9.50 13.50 -11.57
N PHE A 46 -9.17 12.95 -12.74
CA PHE A 46 -8.37 11.73 -12.87
C PHE A 46 -6.93 11.94 -12.41
N GLY A 47 -6.28 13.03 -12.81
CA GLY A 47 -4.92 13.38 -12.38
C GLY A 47 -4.85 13.65 -10.87
N ARG A 48 -5.90 14.24 -10.29
CA ARG A 48 -6.01 14.39 -8.82
C ARG A 48 -6.13 13.03 -8.13
N MET A 49 -6.99 12.14 -8.64
CA MET A 49 -7.13 10.78 -8.10
C MET A 49 -5.84 9.97 -8.22
N GLU A 50 -5.10 10.12 -9.32
CA GLU A 50 -3.79 9.49 -9.51
C GLU A 50 -2.75 10.02 -8.52
N ALA A 51 -2.67 11.33 -8.32
CA ALA A 51 -1.78 11.93 -7.33
C ALA A 51 -2.15 11.51 -5.90
N ASP A 52 -3.45 11.41 -5.61
CA ASP A 52 -3.95 10.91 -4.33
C ASP A 52 -3.59 9.44 -4.11
N ALA A 53 -3.78 8.58 -5.11
CA ALA A 53 -3.43 7.16 -5.05
C ALA A 53 -1.92 6.96 -4.90
N PHE A 54 -1.11 7.73 -5.63
CA PHE A 54 0.34 7.76 -5.47
C PHE A 54 0.72 8.10 -4.03
N LYS A 55 0.08 9.11 -3.44
CA LYS A 55 0.35 9.55 -2.06
C LYS A 55 -0.03 8.48 -1.03
N VAL A 56 -1.18 7.81 -1.22
CA VAL A 56 -1.60 6.68 -0.37
C VAL A 56 -0.58 5.54 -0.42
N ILE A 57 -0.05 5.22 -1.60
CA ILE A 57 0.96 4.17 -1.74
C ILE A 57 2.30 4.60 -1.12
N SER A 58 2.67 5.86 -1.28
CA SER A 58 3.96 6.38 -0.85
C SER A 58 4.09 6.53 0.66
N ASP A 59 3.05 6.99 1.35
CA ASP A 59 3.19 7.31 2.78
C ASP A 59 2.65 6.19 3.69
N TRP A 60 3.45 5.82 4.68
CA TRP A 60 3.15 4.71 5.59
C TRP A 60 1.85 4.89 6.39
N HIS A 61 1.51 6.15 6.73
CA HIS A 61 0.45 6.44 7.69
C HIS A 61 -0.95 6.13 7.15
N TYR A 62 -1.15 6.11 5.83
CA TYR A 62 -2.43 5.73 5.23
C TYR A 62 -2.81 4.29 5.59
N TYR A 63 -1.85 3.36 5.46
CA TYR A 63 -2.05 1.97 5.85
C TYR A 63 -2.26 1.82 7.35
N ALA A 64 -1.46 2.53 8.16
CA ALA A 64 -1.62 2.49 9.61
C ALA A 64 -3.00 2.99 10.06
N ILE A 65 -3.54 4.05 9.43
CA ILE A 65 -4.89 4.55 9.73
C ILE A 65 -5.96 3.50 9.40
N LEU A 66 -5.84 2.81 8.27
CA LEU A 66 -6.78 1.76 7.88
C LEU A 66 -6.70 0.56 8.84
N GLU A 67 -5.50 0.10 9.18
CA GLU A 67 -5.34 -1.00 10.15
C GLU A 67 -5.87 -0.64 11.54
N LEU A 68 -5.70 0.62 12.00
CA LEU A 68 -6.30 1.07 13.26
C LEU A 68 -7.83 0.92 13.28
N THR A 69 -8.52 0.98 12.13
CA THR A 69 -9.98 0.78 12.10
C THR A 69 -10.40 -0.64 12.43
N GLN A 70 -9.46 -1.59 12.37
CA GLN A 70 -9.68 -2.98 12.74
C GLN A 70 -9.36 -3.27 14.20
N CYS A 71 -8.78 -2.32 14.94
CA CYS A 71 -8.47 -2.48 16.35
C CYS A 71 -9.74 -2.37 17.21
N ASP A 72 -9.83 -3.18 18.26
CA ASP A 72 -10.98 -3.25 19.16
C ASP A 72 -11.17 -1.95 19.96
N ASP A 73 -10.07 -1.26 20.26
CA ASP A 73 -10.08 -0.01 21.02
C ASP A 73 -10.26 1.24 20.14
N PHE A 74 -10.46 1.08 18.84
CA PHE A 74 -10.53 2.17 17.86
C PHE A 74 -11.58 3.23 18.23
N LYS A 75 -11.17 4.50 18.20
CA LYS A 75 -12.01 5.63 18.65
C LYS A 75 -12.65 6.45 17.54
N GLY A 76 -12.33 6.20 16.26
CA GLY A 76 -12.90 6.98 15.13
C GLY A 76 -12.61 8.48 15.19
N SER A 77 -11.55 8.89 15.90
CA SER A 77 -11.25 10.30 16.19
C SER A 77 -9.91 10.72 15.57
N PRO A 78 -9.87 11.77 14.74
CA PRO A 78 -8.61 12.27 14.17
C PRO A 78 -7.58 12.67 15.24
N LEU A 79 -8.04 13.17 16.40
CA LEU A 79 -7.16 13.55 17.51
C LEU A 79 -6.55 12.32 18.20
N TRP A 80 -7.31 11.23 18.30
CA TRP A 80 -6.79 9.98 18.84
C TRP A 80 -5.78 9.36 17.87
N ILE A 81 -6.12 9.28 16.59
CA ILE A 81 -5.24 8.76 15.52
C ILE A 81 -3.92 9.53 15.50
N SER A 82 -3.96 10.87 15.54
CA SER A 82 -2.74 11.69 15.49
C SER A 82 -1.81 11.41 16.66
N ARG A 83 -2.36 11.16 17.86
CA ARG A 83 -1.58 10.83 19.06
C ARG A 83 -0.97 9.44 18.97
N VAL A 84 -1.77 8.43 18.60
CA VAL A 84 -1.33 7.03 18.50
C VAL A 84 -0.23 6.87 17.45
N LEU A 85 -0.37 7.52 16.29
CA LEU A 85 0.59 7.41 15.19
C LEU A 85 1.75 8.43 15.26
N GLY A 86 1.71 9.37 16.21
CA GLY A 86 2.70 10.44 16.33
C GLY A 86 2.72 11.39 15.13
N LEU A 87 1.54 11.67 14.56
CA LEU A 87 1.34 12.59 13.43
C LEU A 87 0.85 13.95 13.92
N SER A 88 0.99 14.98 13.09
CA SER A 88 0.26 16.22 13.34
C SER A 88 -1.24 16.02 13.13
N PHE A 89 -2.07 16.80 13.85
CA PHE A 89 -3.52 16.77 13.66
C PHE A 89 -3.91 17.15 12.22
N ALA A 90 -3.19 18.11 11.63
CA ALA A 90 -3.40 18.54 10.25
C ALA A 90 -3.08 17.44 9.23
N GLU A 91 -1.96 16.74 9.36
CA GLU A 91 -1.64 15.57 8.50
C GLU A 91 -2.69 14.48 8.64
N THR A 92 -3.13 14.21 9.87
CA THR A 92 -4.13 13.18 10.13
C THR A 92 -5.45 13.51 9.43
N LEU A 93 -5.91 14.76 9.51
CA LEU A 93 -7.11 15.21 8.80
C LEU A 93 -6.97 15.13 7.28
N ASP A 94 -5.85 15.58 6.70
CA ASP A 94 -5.63 15.44 5.24
C ASP A 94 -5.63 13.97 4.82
N ALA A 95 -5.02 13.11 5.64
CA ALA A 95 -4.96 11.69 5.35
C ALA A 95 -6.35 11.04 5.30
N ILE A 96 -7.17 11.30 6.31
CA ILE A 96 -8.55 10.80 6.39
C ILE A 96 -9.39 11.30 5.20
N GLU A 97 -9.32 12.59 4.88
CA GLU A 97 -10.05 13.16 3.76
C GLU A 97 -9.59 12.61 2.40
N ARG A 98 -8.31 12.29 2.25
CA ARG A 98 -7.77 11.62 1.06
C ARG A 98 -8.26 10.18 0.94
N LEU A 99 -8.25 9.41 2.03
CA LEU A 99 -8.76 8.04 2.05
C LEU A 99 -10.25 8.00 1.69
N LYS A 100 -11.05 8.92 2.25
CA LYS A 100 -12.48 9.06 1.89
C LYS A 100 -12.67 9.43 0.43
N ARG A 101 -11.89 10.38 -0.09
CA ARG A 101 -11.96 10.82 -1.50
C ARG A 101 -11.64 9.69 -2.49
N LEU A 102 -10.75 8.77 -2.11
CA LEU A 102 -10.41 7.58 -2.91
C LEU A 102 -11.38 6.41 -2.70
N ASN A 103 -12.35 6.54 -1.79
CA ASN A 103 -13.22 5.44 -1.32
C ASN A 103 -12.44 4.27 -0.72
N TYR A 104 -11.31 4.55 -0.06
CA TYR A 104 -10.55 3.58 0.74
C TYR A 104 -11.00 3.56 2.19
N LEU A 105 -11.65 4.63 2.65
CA LEU A 105 -12.28 4.72 3.95
C LEU A 105 -13.72 5.20 3.79
N GLU A 106 -14.66 4.47 4.37
CA GLU A 106 -16.06 4.86 4.48
C GLU A 106 -16.41 5.12 5.94
N ILE A 107 -17.20 6.16 6.22
CA ILE A 107 -17.77 6.41 7.54
C ILE A 107 -19.28 6.28 7.40
N THR A 108 -19.88 5.31 8.10
CA THR A 108 -21.32 5.05 8.03
C THR A 108 -22.11 6.17 8.74
N PRO A 109 -23.42 6.29 8.52
CA PRO A 109 -24.27 7.23 9.25
C PRO A 109 -24.20 7.07 10.78
N GLU A 110 -23.93 5.85 11.25
CA GLU A 110 -23.75 5.51 12.67
C GLU A 110 -22.34 5.87 13.20
N GLY A 111 -21.48 6.44 12.35
CA GLY A 111 -20.12 6.84 12.71
C GLY A 111 -19.09 5.71 12.66
N LYS A 112 -19.45 4.52 12.15
CA LYS A 112 -18.50 3.40 12.02
C LYS A 112 -17.57 3.61 10.84
N TRP A 113 -16.28 3.40 11.05
CA TRP A 113 -15.28 3.47 9.99
C TRP A 113 -15.12 2.09 9.37
N ILE A 114 -15.11 2.03 8.04
CA ILE A 114 -14.99 0.81 7.26
C ILE A 114 -13.85 0.98 6.27
N ASP A 115 -12.82 0.14 6.40
CA ASP A 115 -11.78 -0.01 5.39
C ASP A 115 -12.38 -0.61 4.10
N ARG A 116 -12.14 0.07 2.98
CA ARG A 116 -12.57 -0.29 1.64
C ARG A 116 -11.41 -0.52 0.68
N LEU A 117 -10.17 -0.30 1.11
CA LEU A 117 -8.99 -0.61 0.33
C LEU A 117 -8.80 -2.13 0.22
N GLY A 118 -9.08 -2.84 1.32
CA GLY A 118 -8.87 -4.27 1.44
C GLY A 118 -7.39 -4.63 1.62
N ASP A 119 -7.07 -5.91 1.41
CA ASP A 119 -5.75 -6.47 1.70
C ASP A 119 -4.71 -5.99 0.69
N PHE A 120 -4.08 -4.87 1.01
CA PHE A 120 -3.01 -4.33 0.19
C PHE A 120 -1.67 -4.96 0.61
N ASN A 121 -1.37 -6.12 0.03
CA ASN A 121 -0.04 -6.71 0.14
C ASN A 121 0.87 -6.14 -0.95
N ASN A 122 1.92 -5.44 -0.53
CA ASN A 122 2.96 -4.80 -1.36
C ASN A 122 3.87 -5.81 -2.11
N LEU A 123 3.31 -6.87 -2.68
CA LEU A 123 4.07 -8.00 -3.24
C LEU A 123 4.51 -7.81 -4.71
N GLY A 124 4.27 -6.64 -5.32
CA GLY A 124 4.50 -6.41 -6.76
C GLY A 124 5.35 -5.18 -7.09
N ASN A 125 6.54 -5.39 -7.66
CA ASN A 125 7.53 -4.35 -8.00
C ASN A 125 7.30 -3.61 -9.34
N GLU A 126 6.22 -3.86 -10.08
CA GLU A 126 6.26 -3.56 -11.53
C GLU A 126 5.60 -2.26 -12.01
N PHE A 127 4.71 -1.58 -11.24
CA PHE A 127 3.91 -0.49 -11.84
C PHE A 127 3.89 0.88 -11.14
N MET A 128 4.43 1.06 -9.93
CA MET A 128 4.60 2.41 -9.33
C MET A 128 5.94 2.60 -8.60
N ALA A 129 7.04 2.14 -9.19
CA ALA A 129 8.36 2.09 -8.55
C ALA A 129 8.73 3.32 -7.68
N PRO A 130 8.46 4.59 -8.07
CA PRO A 130 8.77 5.73 -7.20
C PRO A 130 7.96 5.78 -5.91
N ALA A 131 6.65 5.51 -5.95
CA ALA A 131 5.79 5.51 -4.75
C ALA A 131 6.20 4.40 -3.79
N PHE A 132 6.38 3.18 -4.31
CA PHE A 132 6.84 2.06 -3.50
C PHE A 132 8.24 2.32 -2.94
N THR A 133 9.15 2.90 -3.72
CA THR A 133 10.49 3.27 -3.23
C THR A 133 10.40 4.27 -2.09
N GLU A 134 9.55 5.29 -2.22
CA GLU A 134 9.33 6.27 -1.15
C GLU A 134 8.71 5.63 0.10
N HIS A 135 7.74 4.73 -0.08
CA HIS A 135 7.18 3.95 1.00
C HIS A 135 8.23 3.14 1.74
N GLN A 136 9.08 2.42 1.00
CA GLN A 136 10.18 1.66 1.60
C GLN A 136 11.17 2.56 2.35
N ARG A 137 11.46 3.77 1.86
CA ARG A 137 12.27 4.76 2.61
C ARG A 137 11.63 5.13 3.94
N GLN A 138 10.32 5.39 3.95
CA GLN A 138 9.59 5.73 5.17
C GLN A 138 9.53 4.56 6.15
N VAL A 139 9.33 3.33 5.65
CA VAL A 139 9.36 2.10 6.45
C VAL A 139 10.73 1.90 7.10
N VAL A 140 11.83 2.05 6.36
CA VAL A 140 13.19 1.98 6.93
C VAL A 140 13.40 3.06 7.98
N LYS A 141 12.91 4.29 7.75
CA LYS A 141 12.97 5.35 8.76
C LYS A 141 12.20 4.98 10.04
N LYS A 142 11.03 4.34 9.92
CA LYS A 142 10.27 3.84 11.07
C LYS A 142 10.99 2.72 11.81
N ALA A 143 11.66 1.83 11.10
CA ALA A 143 12.51 0.82 11.71
C ALA A 143 13.68 1.48 12.48
N LEU A 144 14.30 2.53 11.93
CA LEU A 144 15.33 3.28 12.66
C LEU A 144 14.78 3.94 13.93
N GLU A 145 13.62 4.62 13.84
CA GLU A 145 12.96 5.22 15.01
C GLU A 145 12.63 4.17 16.10
N ALA A 146 12.27 2.94 15.71
CA ALA A 146 11.97 1.86 16.64
C ALA A 146 13.21 1.35 17.40
N LEU A 147 14.43 1.50 16.85
CA LEU A 147 15.66 1.15 17.56
C LEU A 147 15.81 1.98 18.84
N ASP A 148 15.44 3.26 18.77
CA ASP A 148 15.60 4.24 19.85
C ASP A 148 14.38 4.29 20.79
N LYS A 149 13.17 4.10 20.25
CA LYS A 149 11.92 4.37 20.97
C LYS A 149 11.17 3.12 21.44
N THR A 150 11.47 1.95 20.88
CA THR A 150 10.78 0.70 21.21
C THR A 150 11.70 -0.20 22.02
N SER A 151 11.21 -0.72 23.15
CA SER A 151 12.00 -1.63 23.99
C SER A 151 12.37 -2.90 23.23
N TYR A 152 13.48 -3.51 23.62
CA TYR A 152 14.02 -4.68 22.89
C TYR A 152 13.02 -5.84 22.84
N GLU A 153 12.24 -6.05 23.90
CA GLU A 153 11.26 -7.12 24.03
C GLU A 153 10.04 -6.94 23.10
N LYS A 154 9.81 -5.71 22.62
CA LYS A 154 8.68 -5.35 21.76
C LYS A 154 9.06 -5.19 20.28
N ARG A 155 10.31 -5.49 19.92
CA ARG A 155 10.78 -5.36 18.53
C ARG A 155 11.66 -6.53 18.13
N VAL A 156 11.59 -6.89 16.85
CA VAL A 156 12.52 -7.83 16.23
C VAL A 156 13.27 -7.11 15.13
N GLN A 157 14.51 -6.72 15.44
CA GLN A 157 15.43 -6.12 14.47
C GLN A 157 16.73 -6.90 14.51
N SER A 158 16.90 -7.78 13.53
CA SER A 158 18.05 -8.67 13.38
C SER A 158 18.59 -8.60 11.96
N SER A 159 19.84 -9.03 11.77
CA SER A 159 20.46 -9.08 10.45
C SER A 159 21.40 -10.27 10.33
N MET A 160 21.62 -10.72 9.09
CA MET A 160 22.63 -11.72 8.76
C MET A 160 23.49 -11.18 7.61
N THR A 161 24.78 -11.49 7.62
CA THR A 161 25.70 -11.20 6.51
C THR A 161 26.33 -12.51 6.07
N VAL A 162 26.15 -12.89 4.82
CA VAL A 162 26.56 -14.21 4.30
C VAL A 162 27.06 -14.12 2.86
N ALA A 163 28.12 -14.87 2.55
CA ALA A 163 28.54 -15.09 1.18
C ALA A 163 27.66 -16.17 0.54
N VAL A 164 27.01 -15.84 -0.58
CA VAL A 164 25.99 -16.70 -1.20
C VAL A 164 26.03 -16.58 -2.72
N SER A 165 25.66 -17.63 -3.45
CA SER A 165 25.59 -17.61 -4.91
C SER A 165 24.33 -16.89 -5.41
N LYS A 166 24.41 -16.25 -6.60
CA LYS A 166 23.26 -15.56 -7.23
C LYS A 166 22.01 -16.45 -7.34
N LYS A 167 22.18 -17.75 -7.64
CA LYS A 167 21.10 -18.74 -7.69
C LYS A 167 20.39 -18.88 -6.33
N ARG A 168 21.16 -19.00 -5.23
CA ARG A 168 20.59 -19.13 -3.89
C ARG A 168 19.95 -17.83 -3.39
N VAL A 169 20.38 -16.66 -3.87
CA VAL A 169 19.68 -15.39 -3.61
C VAL A 169 18.29 -15.38 -4.24
N ALA A 170 18.13 -15.91 -5.45
CA ALA A 170 16.82 -16.03 -6.09
C ALA A 170 15.90 -16.99 -5.31
N GLU A 171 16.42 -18.12 -4.82
CA GLU A 171 15.70 -19.04 -3.93
C GLU A 171 15.30 -18.36 -2.61
N ALA A 172 16.23 -17.64 -1.98
CA ALA A 172 15.97 -16.90 -0.73
C ALA A 172 14.89 -15.83 -0.90
N LYS A 173 14.84 -15.15 -2.05
CA LYS A 173 13.77 -14.18 -2.35
C LYS A 173 12.39 -14.84 -2.29
N SER A 174 12.23 -16.01 -2.91
CA SER A 174 10.97 -16.75 -2.86
C SER A 174 10.62 -17.20 -1.43
N MET A 175 11.60 -17.68 -0.67
CA MET A 175 11.39 -18.07 0.74
C MET A 175 10.92 -16.90 1.60
N ILE A 176 11.51 -15.71 1.44
CA ILE A 176 11.14 -14.51 2.18
C ILE A 176 9.70 -14.08 1.83
N LEU A 177 9.33 -14.11 0.55
CA LEU A 177 7.97 -13.74 0.12
C LEU A 177 6.93 -14.69 0.69
N ASN A 178 7.18 -16.00 0.64
CA ASN A 178 6.29 -17.00 1.25
C ASN A 178 6.17 -16.80 2.77
N PHE A 179 7.29 -16.55 3.46
CA PHE A 179 7.28 -16.26 4.89
C PHE A 179 6.42 -15.04 5.22
N ILE A 180 6.50 -13.96 4.43
CA ILE A 180 5.69 -12.75 4.65
C ILE A 180 4.20 -13.06 4.48
N GLU A 181 3.84 -13.84 3.46
CA GLU A 181 2.45 -14.25 3.21
C GLU A 181 1.91 -15.11 4.35
N GLU A 182 2.63 -16.16 4.75
CA GLU A 182 2.27 -17.04 5.87
C GLU A 182 2.14 -16.27 7.19
N LEU A 183 3.06 -15.33 7.45
CA LEU A 183 3.03 -14.50 8.66
C LEU A 183 1.84 -13.55 8.64
N ASN A 184 1.54 -12.93 7.50
CA ASN A 184 0.38 -12.06 7.35
C ASN A 184 -0.93 -12.81 7.65
N ASP A 185 -1.09 -14.01 7.11
CA ASP A 185 -2.27 -14.85 7.35
C ASP A 185 -2.40 -15.24 8.81
N HIS A 186 -1.27 -15.59 9.44
CA HIS A 186 -1.23 -15.89 10.87
C HIS A 186 -1.67 -14.70 11.73
N LEU A 187 -1.11 -13.50 11.50
CA LEU A 187 -1.39 -12.30 12.31
C LEU A 187 -2.80 -11.74 12.08
N ARG A 188 -3.41 -12.02 10.93
CA ARG A 188 -4.79 -11.62 10.63
C ARG A 188 -5.83 -12.54 11.26
N THR A 189 -5.41 -13.73 11.70
CA THR A 189 -6.29 -14.72 12.32
C THR A 189 -6.38 -14.49 13.82
N GLY A 190 -7.59 -14.34 14.35
CA GLY A 190 -7.84 -14.13 15.78
C GLY A 190 -9.06 -13.26 16.02
N ASP A 191 -9.59 -13.30 17.25
CA ASP A 191 -10.83 -12.62 17.61
C ASP A 191 -10.62 -11.16 18.08
N SER A 192 -9.39 -10.78 18.44
CA SER A 192 -9.08 -9.47 19.01
C SER A 192 -7.82 -8.87 18.39
N LYS A 193 -7.86 -7.55 18.17
CA LYS A 193 -6.79 -6.76 17.55
C LYS A 193 -6.57 -5.48 18.34
N ASP A 194 -5.40 -5.32 18.92
CA ASP A 194 -5.13 -4.18 19.83
C ASP A 194 -4.04 -3.22 19.31
N GLU A 195 -3.15 -3.69 18.44
CA GLU A 195 -1.95 -2.94 18.04
C GLU A 195 -1.66 -3.10 16.54
N VAL A 196 -1.10 -2.04 15.95
CA VAL A 196 -0.67 -2.03 14.54
C VAL A 196 0.84 -2.17 14.46
N TYR A 197 1.31 -3.29 13.91
CA TYR A 197 2.72 -3.55 13.67
C TYR A 197 3.09 -3.34 12.20
N ASN A 198 4.29 -2.81 11.97
CA ASN A 198 4.90 -2.83 10.65
C ASN A 198 6.00 -3.90 10.60
N ILE A 199 5.90 -4.80 9.62
CA ILE A 199 6.92 -5.82 9.36
C ILE A 199 7.69 -5.41 8.11
N SER A 200 9.01 -5.33 8.23
CA SER A 200 9.90 -5.04 7.12
C SER A 200 11.04 -6.06 7.06
N VAL A 201 11.28 -6.60 5.86
CA VAL A 201 12.36 -7.54 5.58
C VAL A 201 13.10 -7.02 4.35
N SER A 202 14.43 -6.91 4.44
CA SER A 202 15.26 -6.38 3.37
C SER A 202 16.34 -7.38 2.96
N LEU A 203 16.36 -7.76 1.68
CA LEU A 203 17.41 -8.55 1.05
C LEU A 203 18.02 -7.72 -0.09
N TYR A 204 19.29 -7.34 0.06
CA TYR A 204 20.00 -6.52 -0.91
C TYR A 204 21.48 -6.93 -0.97
N PRO A 205 22.14 -6.76 -2.14
CA PRO A 205 23.57 -7.02 -2.24
C PRO A 205 24.37 -5.96 -1.48
N LEU A 206 25.42 -6.38 -0.76
CA LEU A 206 26.44 -5.48 -0.20
C LEU A 206 27.61 -5.24 -1.18
N THR A 207 27.69 -6.04 -2.24
CA THR A 207 28.71 -5.94 -3.29
C THR A 207 28.09 -5.42 -4.58
N THR A 208 28.89 -4.79 -5.43
CA THR A 208 28.48 -4.45 -6.79
C THR A 208 28.07 -5.73 -7.52
N ILE A 209 26.81 -5.81 -7.95
CA ILE A 209 26.39 -6.85 -8.89
C ILE A 209 26.89 -6.39 -10.25
N GLY A 210 27.97 -7.00 -10.75
CA GLY A 210 28.37 -6.81 -12.14
C GLY A 210 27.27 -7.33 -13.05
N ASP A 211 26.81 -6.48 -13.97
CA ASP A 211 26.07 -6.90 -15.15
C ASP A 211 27.05 -7.70 -16.01
N SER A 212 27.09 -9.01 -15.81
CA SER A 212 27.92 -9.91 -16.60
C SER A 212 27.34 -9.99 -18.02
N HIS A 213 27.73 -9.03 -18.85
CA HIS A 213 27.85 -9.13 -20.30
C HIS A 213 29.28 -8.73 -20.67
N GLU A 214 30.24 -9.58 -20.30
CA GLU A 214 31.45 -9.85 -21.09
C GLU A 214 31.47 -11.35 -21.39
#